data_AF-U1NAJ2-F1
#
_entry.id   AF-U1NAJ2-F1
#
_cell.length_a   1.000
_cell.length_b   1.000
_cell.length_c   1.000
_cell.angle_alpha   90.00
_cell.angle_beta   90.00
_cell.angle_gamma   90.00
#
_symmetry.space_group_name_H-M   'P 1'
#
loop_
_entity.id
_entity.type
_entity.pdbx_description
1 polymer ?
#
loop_
_entity_poly.entity_id
_entity_poly.type
_entity_poly.pdbx_seq_one_letter_code
_entity_poly.pdbx_strand_id
1 'polypeptide(L)'
;MYYLPKAMSTESSYSRRGGDGPKIERVADRYDISELGDEVVARWLGENGYDQQSLRDLADHVNRRIIEAAVASSTHLLDGEAANIYRLLSGDDDDVTAGMQTEVRQRLKHDGIDVERLEADLITYQSVYNYCKDHRNVSRSSSETTNNPASSLTHMRKIAGRLQAIVENNLAQWIKHNVIDGGSYEVNIEIWVTCQDCGARRSPKRLIDSGGCQCASDSELSGADADGDETKPIDTGSAHRLKN
;
A
#
# COMPACT_ATOMS: atom_id res chain seq x y z
N MET A 1 32.55 0.76 -52.58
CA MET A 1 32.24 -0.22 -51.52
C MET A 1 32.31 0.51 -50.19
N TYR A 2 31.18 1.03 -49.71
CA TYR A 2 31.03 1.49 -48.33
C TYR A 2 29.66 1.04 -47.83
N TYR A 3 29.70 0.29 -46.74
CA TYR A 3 28.59 -0.40 -46.08
C TYR A 3 27.65 0.64 -45.42
N LEU A 4 26.35 0.53 -45.73
CA LEU A 4 25.28 1.09 -44.90
C LEU A 4 24.95 0.07 -43.79
N PRO A 5 24.83 0.45 -42.51
CA PRO A 5 24.19 -0.40 -41.52
C PRO A 5 22.67 -0.26 -41.65
N LYS A 6 22.01 -1.39 -41.88
CA LYS A 6 20.56 -1.55 -41.88
C LYS A 6 20.11 -2.01 -40.48
N ALA A 7 19.08 -1.31 -39.98
CA ALA A 7 18.07 -1.72 -39.00
C ALA A 7 18.47 -2.01 -37.54
N MET A 8 17.77 -1.35 -36.63
CA MET A 8 17.12 -2.00 -35.48
C MET A 8 15.82 -1.23 -35.19
N SER A 9 14.76 -1.61 -35.90
CA SER A 9 13.39 -1.31 -35.50
C SER A 9 13.10 -2.11 -34.24
N THR A 10 12.97 -1.44 -33.10
CA THR A 10 12.43 -2.05 -31.89
C THR A 10 10.91 -2.02 -31.97
N GLU A 11 10.35 -3.03 -32.63
CA GLU A 11 8.96 -3.42 -32.42
C GLU A 11 8.81 -3.94 -30.99
N SER A 12 8.29 -3.11 -30.09
CA SER A 12 7.84 -3.57 -28.78
C SER A 12 6.37 -3.96 -28.87
N SER A 13 6.13 -5.22 -29.19
CA SER A 13 4.81 -5.84 -29.18
C SER A 13 4.31 -6.06 -27.75
N TYR A 14 3.35 -5.23 -27.30
CA TYR A 14 2.45 -5.63 -26.22
C TYR A 14 1.05 -5.13 -26.52
N SER A 15 0.22 -6.00 -27.11
CA SER A 15 -1.23 -5.86 -27.06
C SER A 15 -1.81 -6.99 -26.22
N ARG A 16 -2.75 -6.62 -25.33
CA ARG A 16 -3.96 -7.39 -24.97
C ARG A 16 -4.75 -6.62 -23.89
N ARG A 17 -5.59 -5.67 -24.35
CA ARG A 17 -6.94 -5.29 -23.86
C ARG A 17 -7.28 -3.84 -24.30
N GLY A 18 -7.97 -3.74 -25.44
CA GLY A 18 -8.88 -2.66 -25.85
C GLY A 18 -8.52 -1.20 -25.58
N GLY A 19 -8.06 -0.49 -26.63
CA GLY A 19 -8.03 0.96 -26.78
C GLY A 19 -6.62 1.54 -26.66
N ASP A 20 -6.08 2.06 -27.77
CA ASP A 20 -4.74 2.63 -27.92
C ASP A 20 -4.40 3.64 -26.80
N GLY A 21 -3.27 3.42 -26.13
CA GLY A 21 -2.68 4.36 -25.17
C GLY A 21 -3.10 4.17 -23.70
N PRO A 22 -2.31 4.74 -22.76
CA PRO A 22 -2.61 4.71 -21.34
C PRO A 22 -3.92 5.44 -21.03
N LYS A 23 -4.62 4.99 -19.97
CA LYS A 23 -5.94 5.52 -19.62
C LYS A 23 -5.98 7.05 -19.49
N ILE A 24 -4.92 7.65 -18.92
CA ILE A 24 -4.82 9.11 -18.73
C ILE A 24 -4.84 9.88 -20.05
N GLU A 25 -4.15 9.41 -21.10
CA GLU A 25 -4.19 10.07 -22.41
C GLU A 25 -5.54 9.89 -23.08
N ARG A 26 -6.11 8.68 -22.99
CA ARG A 26 -7.44 8.40 -23.57
C ARG A 26 -8.56 9.24 -22.96
N VAL A 27 -8.48 9.56 -21.66
CA VAL A 27 -9.46 10.44 -21.01
C VAL A 27 -9.14 11.90 -21.29
N ALA A 28 -7.86 12.28 -21.39
CA ALA A 28 -7.48 13.63 -21.80
C ALA A 28 -8.09 13.97 -23.17
N ASP A 29 -7.91 13.11 -24.16
CA ASP A 29 -8.44 13.30 -25.51
C ASP A 29 -9.97 13.34 -25.54
N ARG A 30 -10.60 12.45 -24.76
CA ARG A 30 -12.07 12.30 -24.75
C ARG A 30 -12.79 13.50 -24.15
N TYR A 31 -12.22 14.07 -23.10
CA TYR A 31 -12.79 15.18 -22.35
C TYR A 31 -12.14 16.52 -22.72
N ASP A 32 -11.33 16.55 -23.78
CA ASP A 32 -10.58 17.73 -24.27
C ASP A 32 -9.76 18.42 -23.16
N ILE A 33 -9.18 17.60 -22.27
CA ILE A 33 -8.42 18.07 -21.11
C ILE A 33 -6.97 18.25 -21.52
N SER A 34 -6.67 19.44 -22.03
CA SER A 34 -5.32 19.82 -22.45
C SER A 34 -4.29 19.63 -21.34
N GLU A 35 -3.11 19.13 -21.73
CA GLU A 35 -1.90 18.96 -20.90
C GLU A 35 -2.07 18.07 -19.65
N LEU A 36 -3.17 17.31 -19.54
CA LEU A 36 -3.46 16.49 -18.36
C LEU A 36 -2.31 15.56 -17.97
N GLY A 37 -1.70 14.90 -18.96
CA GLY A 37 -0.59 13.99 -18.73
C GLY A 37 0.65 14.68 -18.15
N ASP A 38 1.01 15.83 -18.69
CA ASP A 38 2.18 16.59 -18.25
C ASP A 38 1.94 17.21 -16.87
N GLU A 39 0.73 17.70 -16.61
CA GLU A 39 0.31 18.19 -15.30
C GLU A 39 0.40 17.09 -14.22
N VAL A 40 -0.07 15.88 -14.53
CA VAL A 40 0.00 14.73 -13.61
C VAL A 40 1.45 14.43 -13.23
N VAL A 41 2.36 14.43 -14.20
CA VAL A 41 3.80 14.22 -13.95
C VAL A 41 4.37 15.35 -13.10
N ALA A 42 4.10 16.60 -13.47
CA ALA A 42 4.64 17.77 -12.78
C ALA A 42 4.18 17.83 -11.31
N ARG A 43 2.88 17.63 -11.04
CA ARG A 43 2.34 17.57 -9.68
C ARG A 43 2.84 16.36 -8.90
N TRP A 44 3.08 15.23 -9.56
CA TRP A 44 3.65 14.07 -8.87
C TRP A 44 5.08 14.34 -8.40
N LEU A 45 5.90 14.98 -9.23
CA LEU A 45 7.28 15.33 -8.91
C LEU A 45 7.39 16.56 -7.99
N GLY A 46 6.40 17.45 -8.01
CA GLY A 46 6.50 18.79 -7.41
C GLY A 46 7.33 19.74 -8.27
N GLU A 47 7.19 19.64 -9.60
CA GLU A 47 7.91 20.43 -10.60
C GLU A 47 6.98 21.43 -11.27
N ASN A 48 7.54 22.33 -12.09
CA ASN A 48 6.80 23.35 -12.86
C ASN A 48 5.87 24.24 -12.01
N GLY A 49 6.27 24.53 -10.76
CA GLY A 49 5.53 25.40 -9.84
C GLY A 49 4.38 24.71 -9.10
N TYR A 50 4.24 23.39 -9.22
CA TYR A 50 3.28 22.62 -8.42
C TYR A 50 3.90 22.08 -7.14
N ASP A 51 3.11 22.05 -6.07
CA ASP A 51 3.43 21.26 -4.89
C ASP A 51 3.37 19.75 -5.21
N GLN A 52 4.21 18.98 -4.52
CA GLN A 52 4.18 17.53 -4.59
C GLN A 52 2.83 16.96 -4.14
N GLN A 53 2.21 16.13 -4.97
CA GLN A 53 0.98 15.41 -4.65
C GLN A 53 1.19 13.90 -4.57
N SER A 54 0.38 13.23 -3.74
CA SER A 54 0.34 11.77 -3.70
C SER A 54 -0.39 11.20 -4.92
N LEU A 55 -0.15 9.93 -5.25
CA LEU A 55 -0.84 9.26 -6.37
C LEU A 55 -2.35 9.19 -6.18
N ARG A 56 -2.82 9.18 -4.93
CA ARG A 56 -4.25 9.20 -4.61
C ARG A 56 -4.83 10.59 -4.87
N ASP A 57 -4.17 11.64 -4.36
CA ASP A 57 -4.62 13.02 -4.59
C ASP A 57 -4.62 13.37 -6.08
N LEU A 58 -3.67 12.84 -6.84
CA LEU A 58 -3.63 12.99 -8.30
C LEU A 58 -4.78 12.27 -8.99
N ALA A 59 -5.15 11.07 -8.53
CA ALA A 59 -6.32 10.38 -9.07
C ALA A 59 -7.59 11.20 -8.82
N ASP A 60 -7.76 11.72 -7.60
CA ASP A 60 -8.89 12.60 -7.25
C ASP A 60 -8.89 13.89 -8.06
N HIS A 61 -7.72 14.51 -8.26
CA HIS A 61 -7.55 15.71 -9.08
C HIS A 61 -7.98 15.45 -10.53
N VAL A 62 -7.46 14.39 -11.15
CA VAL A 62 -7.81 14.02 -12.53
C VAL A 62 -9.30 13.70 -12.64
N ASN A 63 -9.86 12.97 -11.68
CA ASN A 63 -11.28 12.63 -11.67
C ASN A 63 -12.18 13.86 -11.58
N ARG A 64 -11.84 14.83 -10.73
CA ARG A 64 -12.57 16.10 -10.68
C ARG A 64 -12.53 16.82 -12.03
N ARG A 65 -11.37 16.90 -12.69
CA ARG A 65 -11.26 17.51 -14.04
C ARG A 65 -12.10 16.76 -15.08
N ILE A 66 -12.17 15.43 -15.01
CA ILE A 66 -13.03 14.61 -15.88
C ILE A 66 -14.50 14.96 -15.66
N ILE A 67 -14.95 15.03 -14.41
CA ILE A 67 -16.34 15.41 -14.09
C ILE A 67 -16.62 16.84 -14.54
N GLU A 68 -15.72 17.80 -14.25
CA GLU A 68 -15.84 19.20 -14.68
C GLU A 68 -16.01 19.30 -16.20
N ALA A 69 -15.16 18.63 -16.98
CA ALA A 69 -15.25 18.62 -18.43
C ALA A 69 -16.54 17.96 -18.93
N ALA A 70 -16.98 16.87 -18.29
CA ALA A 70 -18.22 16.18 -18.65
C ALA A 70 -19.47 17.04 -18.41
N VAL A 71 -19.46 17.88 -17.37
CA VAL A 71 -20.59 18.74 -17.01
C VAL A 71 -20.51 20.14 -17.61
N ALA A 72 -19.36 20.55 -18.15
CA ALA A 72 -19.13 21.91 -18.68
C ALA A 72 -20.11 22.31 -19.80
N SER A 73 -20.62 21.35 -20.58
CA SER A 73 -21.63 21.59 -21.62
C SER A 73 -23.07 21.47 -21.12
N SER A 74 -23.30 21.07 -19.86
CA SER A 74 -24.65 20.98 -19.29
C SER A 74 -25.20 22.39 -19.02
N THR A 75 -26.49 22.58 -19.27
CA THR A 75 -27.20 23.81 -18.91
C THR A 75 -27.79 23.76 -17.49
N HIS A 76 -27.81 22.56 -16.88
CA HIS A 76 -28.47 22.29 -15.59
C HIS A 76 -27.49 22.01 -14.44
N LEU A 77 -26.20 21.87 -14.73
CA LEU A 77 -25.14 21.67 -13.73
C LEU A 77 -24.32 22.95 -13.62
N LEU A 78 -24.20 23.46 -12.40
CA LEU A 78 -23.43 24.67 -12.13
C LEU A 78 -21.95 24.35 -11.95
N ASP A 79 -21.13 25.35 -12.25
CA ASP A 79 -19.72 25.34 -11.88
C ASP A 79 -19.57 25.19 -10.36
N GLY A 80 -18.64 24.34 -9.93
CA GLY A 80 -18.48 23.94 -8.52
C GLY A 80 -19.31 22.72 -8.07
N GLU A 81 -20.31 22.26 -8.83
CA GLU A 81 -21.00 21.00 -8.51
C GLU A 81 -20.17 19.76 -8.79
N ALA A 82 -19.15 19.85 -9.65
CA ALA A 82 -18.33 18.73 -10.10
C ALA A 82 -17.64 17.98 -8.93
N ALA A 83 -17.14 18.70 -7.93
CA ALA A 83 -16.54 18.09 -6.75
C ALA A 83 -17.56 17.26 -5.95
N ASN A 84 -18.79 17.77 -5.79
CA ASN A 84 -19.87 17.04 -5.12
C ASN A 84 -20.36 15.86 -5.97
N ILE A 85 -20.46 16.02 -7.29
CA ILE A 85 -20.83 14.93 -8.21
C ILE A 85 -19.80 13.80 -8.14
N TYR A 86 -18.51 14.11 -8.19
CA TYR A 86 -17.44 13.12 -8.04
C TYR A 86 -17.57 12.36 -6.72
N ARG A 87 -17.72 13.08 -5.61
CA ARG A 87 -17.91 12.52 -4.26
C ARG A 87 -19.08 11.56 -4.18
N LEU A 88 -20.22 11.94 -4.76
CA LEU A 88 -21.42 11.10 -4.82
C LEU A 88 -21.24 9.88 -5.72
N LEU A 89 -20.52 9.99 -6.84
CA LEU A 89 -20.27 8.87 -7.74
C LEU A 89 -19.22 7.89 -7.21
N SER A 90 -18.17 8.38 -6.55
CA SER A 90 -17.11 7.52 -6.02
C SER A 90 -17.60 6.71 -4.81
N GLY A 91 -18.48 7.29 -4.00
CA GLY A 91 -19.06 6.62 -2.84
C GLY A 91 -18.03 6.31 -1.74
N ASP A 92 -16.92 7.06 -1.72
CA ASP A 92 -15.84 6.85 -0.75
C ASP A 92 -16.17 7.39 0.65
N ASP A 93 -17.14 8.31 0.75
CA ASP A 93 -17.56 8.90 2.02
C ASP A 93 -18.68 8.06 2.67
N ASP A 94 -18.57 7.85 3.98
CA ASP A 94 -19.53 7.09 4.79
C ASP A 94 -20.95 7.68 4.81
N ASP A 95 -21.11 8.96 4.44
CA ASP A 95 -22.39 9.65 4.37
C ASP A 95 -23.11 9.49 3.01
N VAL A 96 -22.45 8.91 2.01
CA VAL A 96 -23.02 8.71 0.67
C VAL A 96 -23.86 7.44 0.65
N THR A 97 -25.17 7.63 0.55
CA THR A 97 -26.12 6.53 0.43
C THR A 97 -26.32 6.10 -1.02
N ALA A 98 -26.72 4.84 -1.23
CA ALA A 98 -27.09 4.34 -2.57
C ALA A 98 -28.21 5.16 -3.25
N GLY A 99 -29.10 5.77 -2.46
CA GLY A 99 -30.14 6.68 -2.95
C GLY A 99 -29.55 7.95 -3.55
N MET A 100 -28.60 8.59 -2.85
CA MET A 100 -27.91 9.79 -3.34
C MET A 100 -27.10 9.50 -4.61
N GLN A 101 -26.45 8.32 -4.69
CA GLN A 101 -25.77 7.92 -5.92
C GLN A 101 -26.75 7.71 -7.08
N THR A 102 -27.91 7.10 -6.81
CA THR A 102 -28.94 6.89 -7.85
C THR A 102 -29.47 8.21 -8.38
N GLU A 103 -29.72 9.17 -7.49
CA GLU A 103 -30.19 10.52 -7.83
C GLU A 103 -29.18 11.26 -8.71
N VAL A 104 -27.88 11.28 -8.33
CA VAL A 104 -26.86 11.96 -9.15
C VAL A 104 -26.71 11.30 -10.53
N ARG A 105 -26.76 9.96 -10.61
CA ARG A 105 -26.73 9.24 -11.89
C ARG A 105 -27.93 9.60 -12.77
N GLN A 106 -29.14 9.71 -12.20
CA GLN A 106 -30.32 10.11 -12.96
C GLN A 106 -30.23 11.55 -13.47
N ARG A 107 -29.73 12.47 -12.64
CA ARG A 107 -29.51 13.87 -13.03
C ARG A 107 -28.51 13.98 -14.19
N LEU A 108 -27.37 13.31 -14.10
CA LEU A 108 -26.38 13.28 -15.18
C LEU A 108 -26.96 12.70 -16.48
N LYS A 109 -27.73 11.61 -16.40
CA LYS A 109 -28.40 11.03 -17.58
C LYS A 109 -29.43 11.97 -18.20
N HIS A 110 -30.17 12.71 -17.38
CA HIS A 110 -31.14 13.70 -17.86
C HIS A 110 -30.46 14.80 -18.68
N ASP A 111 -29.24 15.18 -18.28
CA ASP A 111 -28.41 16.18 -18.97
C ASP A 111 -27.65 15.62 -20.17
N GLY A 112 -27.93 14.38 -20.58
CA GLY A 112 -27.32 13.74 -21.74
C GLY A 112 -25.92 13.17 -21.50
N ILE A 113 -25.48 13.06 -20.25
CA ILE A 113 -24.16 12.51 -19.90
C ILE A 113 -24.25 10.97 -19.80
N ASP A 114 -23.35 10.29 -20.51
CA ASP A 114 -23.15 8.84 -20.42
C ASP A 114 -22.43 8.50 -19.10
N VAL A 115 -23.21 8.21 -18.07
CA VAL A 115 -22.74 7.94 -16.71
C VAL A 115 -21.88 6.69 -16.65
N GLU A 116 -22.30 5.62 -17.32
CA GLU A 116 -21.58 4.35 -17.33
C GLU A 116 -20.17 4.52 -17.91
N ARG A 117 -20.04 5.31 -18.98
CA ARG A 117 -18.75 5.65 -19.56
C ARG A 117 -17.94 6.57 -18.66
N LEU A 118 -18.57 7.56 -18.04
CA LEU A 118 -17.93 8.49 -17.12
C LEU A 118 -17.31 7.76 -15.93
N GLU A 119 -18.05 6.84 -15.31
CA GLU A 119 -17.55 6.00 -14.21
C GLU A 119 -16.42 5.08 -14.68
N ALA A 120 -16.53 4.50 -15.89
CA ALA A 120 -15.48 3.68 -16.47
C ALA A 120 -14.19 4.46 -16.76
N ASP A 121 -14.29 5.77 -16.97
CA ASP A 121 -13.15 6.66 -17.24
C ASP A 121 -12.47 7.19 -15.98
N LEU A 122 -13.10 7.08 -14.80
CA LEU A 122 -12.47 7.49 -13.54
C LEU A 122 -11.14 6.77 -13.30
N ILE A 123 -10.13 7.55 -12.98
CA ILE A 123 -8.75 7.17 -12.78
C ILE A 123 -8.57 6.66 -11.36
N THR A 124 -7.85 5.54 -11.24
CA THR A 124 -7.43 4.99 -9.95
C THR A 124 -5.99 5.40 -9.66
N TYR A 125 -5.56 5.35 -8.39
CA TYR A 125 -4.16 5.60 -8.03
C TYR A 125 -3.18 4.71 -8.82
N GLN A 126 -3.58 3.45 -9.12
CA GLN A 126 -2.76 2.52 -9.89
C GLN A 126 -2.63 2.96 -11.35
N SER A 127 -3.68 3.58 -11.90
CA SER A 127 -3.64 4.16 -13.25
C SER A 127 -2.65 5.32 -13.32
N VAL A 128 -2.63 6.19 -12.30
CA VAL A 128 -1.63 7.26 -12.16
C VAL A 128 -0.22 6.69 -12.00
N TYR A 129 -0.05 5.68 -11.15
CA TYR A 129 1.24 5.02 -10.96
C TYR A 129 1.79 4.48 -12.28
N ASN A 130 1.02 3.65 -12.98
CA ASN A 130 1.44 3.05 -14.25
C ASN A 130 1.70 4.13 -15.31
N TYR A 131 0.89 5.20 -15.35
CA TYR A 131 1.13 6.29 -16.27
C TYR A 131 2.47 6.97 -16.04
N CYS A 132 2.75 7.36 -14.79
CA CYS A 132 4.00 8.03 -14.49
C CYS A 132 5.21 7.11 -14.64
N LYS A 133 5.14 5.89 -14.12
CA LYS A 133 6.26 4.94 -14.07
C LYS A 133 6.49 4.21 -15.39
N ASP A 134 5.45 3.60 -15.94
CA ASP A 134 5.62 2.67 -17.06
C ASP A 134 5.50 3.40 -18.40
N HIS A 135 4.63 4.42 -18.49
CA HIS A 135 4.40 5.14 -19.74
C HIS A 135 5.31 6.36 -19.90
N ARG A 136 5.37 7.25 -18.90
CA ARG A 136 6.21 8.44 -18.95
C ARG A 136 7.65 8.19 -18.50
N ASN A 137 7.95 6.98 -18.02
CA ASN A 137 9.26 6.58 -17.49
C ASN A 137 9.82 7.57 -16.45
N VAL A 138 8.92 8.18 -15.69
CA VAL A 138 9.23 9.11 -14.62
C VAL A 138 9.24 8.34 -13.32
N SER A 139 10.26 8.62 -12.53
CA SER A 139 10.25 8.30 -11.12
C SER A 139 10.42 9.60 -10.37
N ARG A 140 9.68 9.78 -9.27
CA ARG A 140 10.24 10.56 -8.18
C ARG A 140 11.66 10.05 -7.96
N SER A 141 12.65 10.94 -7.99
CA SER A 141 13.78 10.76 -7.10
C SER A 141 13.12 10.77 -5.71
N SER A 142 12.71 9.59 -5.26
CA SER A 142 12.65 9.35 -3.83
C SER A 142 13.93 9.97 -3.32
N SER A 143 13.84 10.85 -2.32
CA SER A 143 14.96 11.17 -1.45
C SER A 143 15.52 9.83 -0.99
N GLU A 144 16.37 9.27 -1.83
CA GLU A 144 16.69 7.87 -2.01
C GLU A 144 15.48 6.90 -1.85
N THR A 145 15.22 6.03 -2.84
CA THR A 145 14.92 4.64 -2.46
C THR A 145 16.23 4.06 -1.95
N THR A 146 16.75 4.62 -0.87
CA THR A 146 17.53 3.87 0.07
C THR A 146 16.52 2.82 0.48
N ASN A 147 16.92 1.56 0.41
CA ASN A 147 16.49 0.63 1.43
C ASN A 147 16.85 1.30 2.77
N ASN A 148 16.05 2.27 3.22
CA ASN A 148 16.20 2.97 4.48
C ASN A 148 15.28 2.20 5.42
N PRO A 149 15.85 1.32 6.24
CA PRO A 149 15.10 0.53 7.18
C PRO A 149 14.13 1.36 8.04
N ALA A 150 14.45 2.63 8.33
CA ALA A 150 13.60 3.50 9.15
C ALA A 150 12.24 3.81 8.51
N SER A 151 12.18 3.96 7.18
CA SER A 151 10.94 4.23 6.45
C SER A 151 10.03 2.98 6.45
N SER A 152 10.60 1.81 6.15
CA SER A 152 9.89 0.53 6.19
C SER A 152 9.41 0.18 7.60
N LEU A 153 10.20 0.48 8.64
CA LEU A 153 9.80 0.34 10.04
C LEU A 153 8.62 1.24 10.40
N THR A 154 8.60 2.47 9.89
CA THR A 154 7.49 3.41 10.11
C THR A 154 6.21 2.90 9.46
N HIS A 155 6.28 2.36 8.25
CA HIS A 155 5.13 1.75 7.57
C HIS A 155 4.61 0.52 8.32
N MET A 156 5.48 -0.39 8.79
CA MET A 156 5.06 -1.55 9.59
C MET A 156 4.35 -1.13 10.89
N ARG A 157 4.84 -0.10 11.59
CA ARG A 157 4.17 0.44 12.78
C ARG A 157 2.78 0.98 12.47
N LYS A 158 2.60 1.67 11.35
CA LYS A 158 1.26 2.18 10.94
C LYS A 158 0.27 1.05 10.70
N ILE A 159 0.69 -0.05 10.08
CA ILE A 159 -0.18 -1.22 9.85
C ILE A 159 -0.54 -1.89 11.18
N ALA A 160 0.45 -2.09 12.06
CA ALA A 160 0.21 -2.63 13.40
C ALA A 160 -0.79 -1.77 14.19
N GLY A 161 -0.65 -0.44 14.18
CA GLY A 161 -1.59 0.47 14.85
C GLY A 161 -3.01 0.41 14.27
N ARG A 162 -3.15 0.25 12.95
CA ARG A 162 -4.49 0.06 12.33
C ARG A 162 -5.13 -1.25 12.74
N LEU A 163 -4.36 -2.34 12.75
CA LEU A 163 -4.86 -3.64 13.22
C LEU A 163 -5.25 -3.57 14.71
N GLN A 164 -4.46 -2.89 15.52
CA GLN A 164 -4.76 -2.66 16.93
C GLN A 164 -6.11 -1.95 17.09
N ALA A 165 -6.31 -0.83 16.38
CA ALA A 165 -7.56 -0.08 16.42
C ALA A 165 -8.78 -0.92 15.98
N ILE A 166 -8.61 -1.79 14.97
CA ILE A 166 -9.67 -2.71 14.53
C ILE A 166 -10.02 -3.70 15.65
N VAL A 167 -9.03 -4.29 16.32
CA VAL A 167 -9.26 -5.23 17.42
C VAL A 167 -9.91 -4.52 18.61
N GLU A 168 -9.46 -3.32 18.97
CA GLU A 168 -10.06 -2.49 20.03
C GLU A 168 -11.52 -2.17 19.74
N ASN A 169 -11.85 -1.81 18.49
CA ASN A 169 -13.23 -1.55 18.08
C ASN A 169 -14.12 -2.81 18.19
N ASN A 170 -13.61 -3.97 17.75
CA ASN A 170 -14.33 -5.24 17.89
C ASN A 170 -14.56 -5.61 19.36
N LEU A 171 -13.55 -5.43 20.22
CA LEU A 171 -13.69 -5.66 21.67
C LEU A 171 -14.77 -4.76 22.27
N ALA A 172 -14.78 -3.46 21.93
CA ALA A 172 -15.82 -2.54 22.37
C ALA A 172 -17.22 -2.98 21.92
N GLN A 173 -17.34 -3.47 20.68
CA GLN A 173 -18.59 -4.00 20.15
C GLN A 173 -19.03 -5.28 20.88
N TRP A 174 -18.13 -6.20 21.16
CA TRP A 174 -18.44 -7.45 21.87
C TRP A 174 -18.88 -7.21 23.31
N ILE A 175 -18.25 -6.25 24.01
CA ILE A 175 -18.69 -5.82 25.35
C ILE A 175 -20.09 -5.22 25.27
N LYS A 176 -20.33 -4.31 24.31
CA LYS A 176 -21.64 -3.67 24.11
C LYS A 176 -22.76 -4.67 23.86
N HIS A 177 -22.47 -5.77 23.18
CA HIS A 177 -23.43 -6.83 22.87
C HIS A 177 -23.43 -7.99 23.88
N ASN A 178 -22.74 -7.86 25.03
CA ASN A 178 -22.62 -8.88 26.06
C ASN A 178 -22.14 -10.25 25.52
N VAL A 179 -21.30 -10.24 24.49
CA VAL A 179 -20.64 -11.45 23.97
C VAL A 179 -19.49 -11.87 24.89
N ILE A 180 -18.82 -10.89 25.51
CA ILE A 180 -17.78 -11.08 26.51
C ILE A 180 -18.08 -10.20 27.73
N ASP A 181 -17.58 -10.60 28.90
CA ASP A 181 -17.74 -9.87 30.14
C ASP A 181 -17.05 -8.49 30.09
N GLY A 182 -17.65 -7.51 30.76
CA GLY A 182 -17.14 -6.14 30.83
C GLY A 182 -15.77 -6.05 31.51
N GLY A 183 -14.92 -5.15 31.00
CA GLY A 183 -13.58 -4.87 31.54
C GLY A 183 -12.78 -3.91 30.64
N SER A 184 -11.64 -3.43 31.11
CA SER A 184 -10.66 -2.69 30.29
C SER A 184 -9.67 -3.67 29.67
N TYR A 185 -9.76 -3.87 28.36
CA TYR A 185 -8.82 -4.72 27.61
C TYR A 185 -7.76 -3.85 26.94
N GLU A 186 -6.51 -4.28 27.01
CA GLU A 186 -5.39 -3.65 26.32
C GLU A 186 -4.97 -4.53 25.14
N VAL A 187 -4.80 -3.92 23.97
CA VAL A 187 -4.39 -4.63 22.75
C VAL A 187 -2.94 -4.28 22.44
N ASN A 188 -2.08 -5.29 22.45
CA ASN A 188 -0.66 -5.15 22.13
C ASN A 188 -0.31 -6.00 20.90
N ILE A 189 0.27 -5.38 19.87
CA ILE A 189 0.70 -6.04 18.65
C ILE A 189 2.21 -5.94 18.52
N GLU A 190 2.87 -7.09 18.60
CA GLU A 190 4.32 -7.19 18.44
C GLU A 190 4.69 -8.07 17.26
N ILE A 191 5.72 -7.65 16.53
CA ILE A 191 6.27 -8.39 15.39
C ILE A 191 7.67 -8.88 15.78
N TRP A 192 7.89 -10.18 15.61
CA TRP A 192 9.14 -10.85 15.91
C TRP A 192 9.75 -11.47 14.67
N VAL A 193 11.04 -11.24 14.45
CA VAL A 193 11.85 -11.90 13.43
C VAL A 193 12.74 -12.94 14.11
N THR A 194 12.67 -14.19 13.66
CA THR A 194 13.50 -15.30 14.17
C THR A 194 14.58 -15.61 13.14
N CYS A 195 15.84 -15.54 13.53
CA CYS A 195 16.93 -16.03 12.69
C CYS A 195 16.98 -17.55 12.73
N GLN A 196 17.05 -18.19 11.58
CA GLN A 196 17.07 -19.66 11.47
C GLN A 196 18.43 -20.27 11.79
N ASP A 197 19.51 -19.48 11.75
CA ASP A 197 20.87 -19.97 12.03
C ASP A 197 21.18 -19.94 13.53
N CYS A 198 20.85 -18.83 14.20
CA CYS A 198 21.17 -18.58 15.61
C CYS A 198 19.97 -18.78 16.55
N GLY A 199 18.75 -18.98 16.03
CA GLY A 199 17.50 -19.06 16.81
C GLY A 199 17.06 -17.75 17.47
N ALA A 200 17.85 -16.69 17.40
CA ALA A 200 17.58 -15.43 18.09
C ALA A 200 16.30 -14.76 17.55
N ARG A 201 15.46 -14.30 18.50
CA ARG A 201 14.26 -13.50 18.22
C ARG A 201 14.53 -12.03 18.48
N ARG A 202 14.26 -11.18 17.49
CA ARG A 202 14.45 -9.72 17.57
C ARG A 202 13.28 -9.01 16.89
N SER A 203 12.94 -7.81 17.36
CA SER A 203 12.01 -6.95 16.61
C SER A 203 12.67 -6.49 15.30
N PRO A 204 11.90 -6.17 14.26
CA PRO A 204 12.45 -5.63 13.01
C PRO A 204 13.38 -4.44 13.25
N LYS A 205 13.02 -3.54 14.18
CA LYS A 205 13.86 -2.39 14.56
C LYS A 205 15.22 -2.85 15.09
N ARG A 206 15.23 -3.74 16.08
CA ARG A 206 16.48 -4.22 16.69
C ARG A 206 17.35 -4.98 15.70
N LEU A 207 16.76 -5.77 14.80
CA LEU A 207 17.49 -6.49 13.76
C LEU A 207 18.20 -5.51 12.81
N ILE A 208 17.50 -4.46 12.40
CA ILE A 208 18.02 -3.39 11.57
C ILE A 208 19.11 -2.59 12.30
N ASP A 209 18.84 -2.13 13.52
CA ASP A 209 19.76 -1.33 14.33
C ASP A 209 21.08 -2.09 14.60
N SER A 210 21.01 -3.43 14.66
CA SER A 210 22.18 -4.31 14.85
C SER A 210 22.84 -4.78 13.54
N GLY A 211 22.29 -4.43 12.38
CA GLY A 211 22.83 -4.83 11.08
C GLY A 211 22.67 -6.33 10.74
N GLY A 212 21.81 -7.07 11.45
CA GLY A 212 21.58 -8.50 11.25
C GLY A 212 21.69 -9.35 12.52
N CYS A 213 21.57 -10.69 12.41
CA CYS A 213 22.00 -11.58 13.51
C CYS A 213 23.53 -11.69 13.48
N GLN A 214 24.15 -11.62 14.65
CA GLN A 214 25.58 -11.84 14.84
C GLN A 214 25.83 -13.33 15.04
N CYS A 215 25.52 -14.15 14.03
CA CYS A 215 25.56 -15.63 14.14
C CYS A 215 26.98 -16.20 14.32
N ALA A 216 28.03 -15.38 14.19
CA ALA A 216 29.42 -15.80 14.33
C ALA A 216 30.05 -15.29 15.63
N SER A 217 29.58 -15.83 16.75
CA SER A 217 30.32 -15.93 18.03
C SER A 217 29.60 -16.83 19.05
N ASP A 218 28.80 -17.80 18.61
CA ASP A 218 28.08 -18.74 19.50
C ASP A 218 28.02 -20.17 18.93
N SER A 219 29.00 -20.53 18.07
CA SER A 219 29.14 -21.90 17.56
C SER A 219 30.13 -22.75 18.39
N GLU A 220 30.36 -22.42 19.66
CA GLU A 220 31.21 -23.22 20.58
C GLU A 220 30.48 -23.78 21.81
N LEU A 221 29.14 -23.75 21.85
CA LEU A 221 28.37 -24.45 22.89
C LEU A 221 27.33 -25.38 22.29
N SER A 222 27.76 -26.22 21.34
CA SER A 222 27.05 -27.46 21.01
C SER A 222 28.03 -28.50 20.45
N GLY A 223 28.65 -29.30 21.34
CA GLY A 223 29.16 -30.62 20.97
C GLY A 223 30.58 -30.98 21.41
N ALA A 224 30.73 -31.37 22.68
CA ALA A 224 31.65 -32.41 23.21
C ALA A 224 31.22 -32.57 24.69
N ASP A 225 30.74 -33.71 25.19
CA ASP A 225 31.28 -35.06 25.05
C ASP A 225 30.17 -36.11 24.93
N ALA A 226 30.32 -36.98 23.92
CA ALA A 226 29.84 -38.35 24.00
C ALA A 226 31.09 -39.22 24.23
N ASP A 227 31.06 -40.06 25.26
CA ASP A 227 31.17 -41.53 25.13
C ASP A 227 31.57 -42.18 26.47
N GLY A 228 31.04 -43.38 26.76
CA GLY A 228 31.50 -44.21 27.87
C GLY A 228 30.40 -44.96 28.64
N ASP A 229 29.78 -45.93 27.97
CA ASP A 229 29.07 -47.07 28.58
C ASP A 229 30.02 -47.91 29.46
N GLU A 230 29.66 -48.18 30.74
CA GLU A 230 29.93 -49.50 31.35
C GLU A 230 29.17 -49.73 32.68
N THR A 231 28.66 -50.94 32.78
CA THR A 231 27.96 -51.70 33.82
C THR A 231 28.25 -51.47 35.32
N LYS A 232 27.19 -51.54 36.14
CA LYS A 232 27.13 -51.88 37.60
C LYS A 232 27.81 -53.24 37.93
N PRO A 233 28.12 -53.67 39.20
CA PRO A 233 27.51 -53.30 40.51
C PRO A 233 28.44 -53.33 41.79
N ILE A 234 27.81 -53.21 42.98
CA ILE A 234 28.14 -53.77 44.34
C ILE A 234 28.96 -52.93 45.36
N ASP A 235 28.23 -52.45 46.38
CA ASP A 235 28.38 -52.60 47.85
C ASP A 235 29.74 -52.38 48.56
N THR A 236 29.76 -51.50 49.59
CA THR A 236 29.98 -51.88 51.02
C THR A 236 30.16 -50.65 51.92
N GLY A 237 29.36 -50.60 52.99
CA GLY A 237 29.86 -50.34 54.36
C GLY A 237 29.95 -48.90 54.91
N SER A 238 29.11 -48.64 55.92
CA SER A 238 29.43 -48.07 57.26
C SER A 238 30.27 -46.79 57.37
N ALA A 239 30.03 -45.83 58.28
CA ALA A 239 29.11 -45.67 59.40
C ALA A 239 29.31 -44.26 59.97
N HIS A 240 28.45 -43.89 60.93
CA HIS A 240 28.67 -42.90 62.00
C HIS A 240 28.57 -41.41 61.63
N ARG A 241 27.95 -40.51 62.43
CA ARG A 241 27.36 -40.57 63.77
C ARG A 241 26.59 -39.26 64.04
N LEU A 242 25.41 -39.38 64.68
CA LEU A 242 24.73 -38.50 65.66
C LEU A 242 25.02 -36.99 65.61
N LYS A 243 24.02 -36.13 65.33
CA LYS A 243 23.05 -35.57 66.30
C LYS A 243 23.67 -35.22 67.66
N ASN A 244 23.88 -33.92 67.86
CA ASN A 244 23.32 -33.18 68.99
C ASN A 244 22.79 -31.85 68.44
#